data_AF-A0A443SVQ7-F1
#
_entry.id   AF-A0A443SVQ7-F1
#
_cell.length_a   1.000
_cell.length_b   1.000
_cell.length_c   1.000
_cell.angle_alpha   90.00
_cell.angle_beta   90.00
_cell.angle_gamma   90.00
#
_symmetry.space_group_name_H-M   'P 1'
#
loop_
_entity.id
_entity.type
_entity.pdbx_description
1 polymer ?
#
loop_
_entity_poly.entity_id
_entity_poly.type
_entity_poly.pdbx_seq_one_letter_code
_entity_poly.pdbx_strand_id
1 'polypeptide(L)'
;MDATAKSEALEYLIWKEVTKYDIHSFTDTMVKRQLQKLSILGSAALGPRDSARMTELVADMENIYGSAKICVGKKCELSLEPDVTEVMARERDYDLLKEAWINWRDETGKKMRQMYTEYVNLGNKMAIKSSHGSDIFRDFGEYWLHSYEDDNFKEKVIQLWNEVEPFYKQLHAFVRMKLRIRYGSRMPKDGTIPAHLLGNMWAQSWTNIMDDVTPYPDLPPLDVTDEMHKKGFNSKRMFEMAEEFFVSLGLDPMTDEFWNKSMFVKPENKEVVCHASAWNMGTSSDFRIKMCSEVNMDNLIKIHHEMGHIVYYMLYKDQPFVFRDGANPAFHEALGDVIALSVSTPDHLKKVGLLEGYSDDDKGILNFQLLMALDKVAFLPFGFLIDLWRWDVFANKTSKNEYNKKWWQLRLNYQGVSPPGIRNEEDFDPGSKYHIPSGTPYIGYFVSYIIQFQFHKTFCELANQRTLHECDIFGSKEVGEKIREVFSQGSSTPWQQQLLQLTNQEMSAKPLLEYFQPLRTFLKAELKNEKIGWKVNQKHYGN
;
A
#
# COMPACT_ATOMS: atom_id res chain seq x y z
N MET A 1 8.26 -23.28 -24.51
CA MET A 1 8.74 -22.67 -23.27
C MET A 1 7.88 -21.45 -23.00
N ASP A 2 7.22 -21.47 -21.86
CA ASP A 2 6.55 -20.34 -21.21
C ASP A 2 7.49 -19.11 -21.15
N ALA A 3 6.93 -17.90 -21.20
CA ALA A 3 7.72 -16.65 -21.20
C ALA A 3 8.56 -16.53 -19.92
N THR A 4 7.99 -16.91 -18.78
CA THR A 4 8.67 -16.98 -17.47
C THR A 4 9.90 -17.87 -17.54
N ALA A 5 9.75 -19.10 -18.03
CA ALA A 5 10.86 -20.04 -18.16
C ALA A 5 11.99 -19.52 -19.08
N LYS A 6 11.67 -18.71 -20.10
CA LYS A 6 12.69 -18.06 -20.95
C LYS A 6 13.41 -16.94 -20.21
N SER A 7 12.70 -16.14 -19.42
CA SER A 7 13.30 -15.09 -18.58
C SER A 7 14.27 -15.70 -17.58
N GLU A 8 13.82 -16.72 -16.84
CA GLU A 8 14.64 -17.39 -15.84
C GLU A 8 15.88 -18.07 -16.45
N ALA A 9 15.74 -18.65 -17.64
CA ALA A 9 16.89 -19.20 -18.36
C ALA A 9 17.90 -18.12 -18.76
N LEU A 10 17.44 -16.94 -19.18
CA LEU A 10 18.30 -15.80 -19.50
C LEU A 10 18.98 -15.25 -18.23
N GLU A 11 18.23 -15.06 -17.14
CA GLU A 11 18.75 -14.64 -15.84
C GLU A 11 19.85 -15.59 -15.34
N TYR A 12 19.63 -16.89 -15.45
CA TYR A 12 20.63 -17.90 -15.10
C TYR A 12 21.91 -17.79 -15.95
N LEU A 13 21.78 -17.54 -17.25
CA LEU A 13 22.95 -17.36 -18.13
C LEU A 13 23.73 -16.09 -17.79
N ILE A 14 23.03 -14.99 -17.51
CA ILE A 14 23.63 -13.72 -17.09
C ILE A 14 24.37 -13.92 -15.76
N TRP A 15 23.68 -14.49 -14.77
CA TRP A 15 24.25 -14.79 -13.46
C TRP A 15 25.52 -15.64 -13.58
N LYS A 16 25.48 -16.74 -14.35
CA LYS A 16 26.63 -17.63 -14.55
C LYS A 16 27.85 -16.90 -15.12
N GLU A 17 27.64 -15.88 -15.94
CA GLU A 17 28.72 -15.03 -16.45
C GLU A 17 29.22 -14.06 -15.38
N VAL A 18 28.30 -13.33 -14.74
CA VAL A 18 28.59 -12.29 -13.75
C VAL A 18 29.34 -12.86 -12.54
N THR A 19 28.97 -14.05 -12.07
CA THR A 19 29.60 -14.69 -10.89
C THR A 19 31.03 -15.19 -11.12
N LYS A 20 31.57 -15.09 -12.35
CA LYS A 20 32.97 -15.41 -12.62
C LYS A 20 33.93 -14.29 -12.19
N TYR A 21 33.40 -13.09 -12.00
CA TYR A 21 34.20 -11.90 -11.72
C TYR A 21 34.21 -11.60 -10.22
N ASP A 22 35.37 -11.19 -9.70
CA ASP A 22 35.45 -10.59 -8.37
C ASP A 22 34.95 -9.14 -8.43
N ILE A 23 33.75 -8.90 -7.90
CA ILE A 23 33.09 -7.59 -7.86
C ILE A 23 33.96 -6.54 -7.15
N HIS A 24 34.80 -6.93 -6.20
CA HIS A 24 35.68 -6.00 -5.48
C HIS A 24 36.87 -5.51 -6.31
N SER A 25 37.18 -6.19 -7.43
CA SER A 25 38.28 -5.80 -8.32
C SER A 25 37.94 -4.61 -9.24
N PHE A 26 36.65 -4.25 -9.36
CA PHE A 26 36.21 -3.14 -10.21
C PHE A 26 36.26 -1.81 -9.45
N THR A 27 36.87 -0.79 -10.07
CA THR A 27 36.93 0.58 -9.55
C THR A 27 35.71 1.42 -9.94
N ASP A 28 35.07 1.10 -11.07
CA ASP A 28 33.84 1.76 -11.52
C ASP A 28 32.65 1.32 -10.64
N THR A 29 32.07 2.27 -9.93
CA THR A 29 30.96 2.03 -8.99
C THR A 29 29.67 1.61 -9.69
N MET A 30 29.44 2.08 -10.91
CA MET A 30 28.27 1.71 -11.72
C MET A 30 28.39 0.26 -12.18
N VAL A 31 29.55 -0.14 -12.71
CA VAL A 31 29.80 -1.54 -13.07
C VAL A 31 29.65 -2.44 -11.84
N LYS A 32 30.26 -2.05 -10.72
CA LYS A 32 30.16 -2.79 -9.46
C LYS A 32 28.70 -3.02 -9.06
N ARG A 33 27.87 -1.97 -9.09
CA ARG A 33 26.45 -2.07 -8.71
C ARG A 33 25.63 -2.90 -9.69
N GLN A 34 25.91 -2.84 -10.98
CA GLN A 34 25.27 -3.72 -11.97
C GLN A 34 25.59 -5.19 -11.67
N LEU A 35 26.87 -5.51 -11.41
CA LEU A 35 27.29 -6.87 -11.08
C LEU A 35 26.65 -7.35 -9.77
N GLN A 36 26.57 -6.48 -8.74
CA GLN A 36 25.90 -6.82 -7.47
C GLN A 36 24.44 -7.23 -7.71
N LYS A 37 23.66 -6.40 -8.42
CA LYS A 37 22.26 -6.70 -8.73
C LYS A 37 22.09 -7.96 -9.57
N LEU A 38 22.91 -8.16 -10.61
CA LEU A 38 22.83 -9.33 -11.49
C LEU A 38 23.36 -10.63 -10.83
N SER A 39 24.07 -10.52 -9.70
CA SER A 39 24.60 -11.67 -8.98
C SER A 39 23.55 -12.39 -8.11
N ILE A 40 22.36 -11.81 -7.97
CA ILE A 40 21.23 -12.36 -7.23
C ILE A 40 20.24 -13.00 -8.22
N LEU A 41 20.09 -14.33 -8.13
CA LEU A 41 19.43 -15.13 -9.16
C LEU A 41 17.89 -15.22 -9.04
N GLY A 42 17.31 -14.89 -7.88
CA GLY A 42 15.85 -14.94 -7.69
C GLY A 42 15.24 -16.32 -7.95
N SER A 43 14.07 -16.35 -8.62
CA SER A 43 13.31 -17.59 -8.87
C SER A 43 14.07 -18.60 -9.73
N ALA A 44 14.94 -18.13 -10.62
CA ALA A 44 15.79 -18.97 -11.46
C ALA A 44 16.72 -19.91 -10.66
N ALA A 45 16.99 -19.61 -9.38
CA ALA A 45 17.79 -20.45 -8.49
C ALA A 45 17.09 -21.76 -8.10
N LEU A 46 15.76 -21.82 -8.13
CA LEU A 46 15.00 -23.01 -7.77
C LEU A 46 15.21 -24.17 -8.74
N GLY A 47 15.45 -23.84 -10.01
CA GLY A 47 15.41 -24.77 -11.14
C GLY A 47 14.00 -24.97 -11.68
N PRO A 48 13.85 -25.52 -12.91
CA PRO A 48 12.61 -25.43 -13.66
C PRO A 48 11.38 -26.05 -12.99
N ARG A 49 11.54 -27.19 -12.29
CA ARG A 49 10.43 -27.89 -11.64
C ARG A 49 9.88 -27.10 -10.45
N ASP A 50 10.78 -26.68 -9.54
CA ASP A 50 10.39 -26.00 -8.32
C ASP A 50 9.92 -24.57 -8.62
N SER A 51 10.53 -23.89 -9.59
CA SER A 51 10.04 -22.58 -10.04
C SER A 51 8.65 -22.68 -10.66
N ALA A 52 8.42 -23.62 -11.59
CA ALA A 52 7.10 -23.82 -12.18
C ALA A 52 6.03 -24.14 -11.12
N ARG A 53 6.38 -24.94 -10.09
CA ARG A 53 5.48 -25.23 -8.97
C ARG A 53 5.19 -23.99 -8.13
N MET A 54 6.19 -23.13 -7.89
CA MET A 54 6.01 -21.87 -7.18
C MET A 54 5.09 -20.93 -7.96
N THR A 55 5.27 -20.81 -9.28
CA THR A 55 4.40 -20.02 -10.16
C THR A 55 2.96 -20.56 -10.17
N GLU A 56 2.78 -21.88 -10.26
CA GLU A 56 1.47 -22.53 -10.20
C GLU A 56 0.77 -22.26 -8.87
N LEU A 57 1.48 -22.36 -7.73
CA LEU A 57 0.91 -22.05 -6.41
C LEU A 57 0.44 -20.61 -6.31
N VAL A 58 1.22 -19.64 -6.79
CA VAL A 58 0.80 -18.22 -6.80
C VAL A 58 -0.44 -18.04 -7.68
N ALA A 59 -0.44 -18.59 -8.90
CA ALA A 59 -1.58 -18.51 -9.81
C ALA A 59 -2.86 -19.15 -9.23
N ASP A 60 -2.74 -20.32 -8.60
CA ASP A 60 -3.86 -21.01 -7.94
C ASP A 60 -4.43 -20.18 -6.78
N MET A 61 -3.55 -19.62 -5.93
CA MET A 61 -3.95 -18.79 -4.80
C MET A 61 -4.59 -17.47 -5.26
N GLU A 62 -4.05 -16.82 -6.29
CA GLU A 62 -4.64 -15.64 -6.92
C GLU A 62 -6.00 -15.95 -7.55
N ASN A 63 -6.14 -17.10 -8.21
CA ASN A 63 -7.41 -17.53 -8.79
C ASN A 63 -8.46 -17.78 -7.70
N ILE A 64 -8.12 -18.48 -6.62
CA ILE A 64 -9.01 -18.66 -5.45
C ILE A 64 -9.48 -17.30 -4.93
N TYR A 65 -8.58 -16.33 -4.81
CA TYR A 65 -8.92 -14.99 -4.34
C TYR A 65 -9.81 -14.23 -5.35
N GLY A 66 -9.42 -14.19 -6.61
CA GLY A 66 -10.07 -13.40 -7.66
C GLY A 66 -11.42 -13.94 -8.11
N SER A 67 -11.63 -15.25 -8.04
CA SER A 67 -12.88 -15.90 -8.44
C SER A 67 -13.85 -16.15 -7.28
N ALA A 68 -13.49 -15.78 -6.04
CA ALA A 68 -14.33 -16.04 -4.88
C ALA A 68 -15.65 -15.27 -4.95
N LYS A 69 -16.72 -15.97 -4.56
CA LYS A 69 -18.09 -15.45 -4.48
C LYS A 69 -18.67 -15.79 -3.13
N ILE A 70 -19.40 -14.85 -2.52
CA ILE A 70 -20.00 -15.04 -1.20
C ILE A 70 -21.50 -14.70 -1.19
N CYS A 71 -22.18 -15.16 -0.14
CA CYS A 71 -23.50 -14.67 0.22
C CYS A 71 -23.42 -13.68 1.38
N VAL A 72 -24.29 -12.67 1.36
CA VAL A 72 -24.50 -11.71 2.44
C VAL A 72 -26.00 -11.43 2.56
N GLY A 73 -26.58 -11.76 3.71
CA GLY A 73 -28.02 -11.72 3.92
C GLY A 73 -28.77 -12.63 2.93
N LYS A 74 -29.55 -12.03 2.02
CA LYS A 74 -30.30 -12.77 0.98
C LYS A 74 -29.65 -12.73 -0.39
N LYS A 75 -28.56 -11.98 -0.55
CA LYS A 75 -27.85 -11.85 -1.84
C LYS A 75 -26.70 -12.86 -1.86
N CYS A 76 -26.52 -13.54 -2.99
CA CYS A 76 -25.45 -14.51 -3.23
C CYS A 76 -24.73 -14.16 -4.53
N GLU A 77 -23.66 -14.91 -4.84
CA GLU A 77 -22.81 -14.68 -6.02
C GLU A 77 -22.13 -13.30 -6.03
N LEU A 78 -21.87 -12.75 -4.85
CA LEU A 78 -21.23 -11.44 -4.69
C LEU A 78 -19.71 -11.57 -4.83
N SER A 79 -19.13 -10.80 -5.75
CA SER A 79 -17.68 -10.63 -5.92
C SER A 79 -17.10 -9.69 -4.87
N LEU A 80 -15.78 -9.72 -4.65
CA LEU A 80 -15.14 -8.70 -3.83
C LEU A 80 -15.42 -7.29 -4.35
N GLU A 81 -15.05 -7.03 -5.61
CA GLU A 81 -15.24 -5.75 -6.29
C GLU A 81 -16.31 -5.90 -7.40
N PRO A 82 -17.36 -5.05 -7.43
CA PRO A 82 -17.64 -3.98 -6.46
C PRO A 82 -18.46 -4.44 -5.24
N ASP A 83 -19.09 -5.61 -5.29
CA ASP A 83 -20.24 -5.95 -4.44
C ASP A 83 -19.93 -5.95 -2.93
N VAL A 84 -18.96 -6.77 -2.51
CA VAL A 84 -18.65 -6.91 -1.08
C VAL A 84 -17.93 -5.67 -0.55
N THR A 85 -17.10 -5.01 -1.37
CA THR A 85 -16.50 -3.73 -1.00
C THR A 85 -17.55 -2.65 -0.76
N GLU A 86 -18.62 -2.59 -1.56
CA GLU A 86 -19.72 -1.65 -1.37
C GLU A 86 -20.49 -1.95 -0.07
N VAL A 87 -20.78 -3.23 0.20
CA VAL A 87 -21.39 -3.67 1.47
C VAL A 87 -20.54 -3.19 2.66
N MET A 88 -19.25 -3.48 2.66
CA MET A 88 -18.36 -3.09 3.76
C MET A 88 -18.23 -1.57 3.93
N ALA A 89 -18.35 -0.80 2.84
CA ALA A 89 -18.22 0.66 2.85
C ALA A 89 -19.50 1.37 3.32
N ARG A 90 -20.67 0.91 2.87
CA ARG A 90 -21.94 1.64 3.02
C ARG A 90 -22.83 1.10 4.13
N GLU A 91 -22.83 -0.21 4.38
CA GLU A 91 -23.68 -0.79 5.41
C GLU A 91 -23.24 -0.41 6.81
N ARG A 92 -24.20 -0.39 7.75
CA ARG A 92 -23.98 -0.11 9.18
C ARG A 92 -24.65 -1.15 10.09
N ASP A 93 -25.18 -2.22 9.51
CA ASP A 93 -25.70 -3.35 10.29
C ASP A 93 -24.53 -4.24 10.75
N TYR A 94 -24.40 -4.40 12.07
CA TYR A 94 -23.30 -5.15 12.66
C TYR A 94 -23.28 -6.62 12.21
N ASP A 95 -24.44 -7.27 12.14
CA ASP A 95 -24.52 -8.71 11.84
C ASP A 95 -24.27 -8.96 10.34
N LEU A 96 -24.79 -8.08 9.47
CA LEU A 96 -24.55 -8.12 8.03
C LEU A 96 -23.07 -7.91 7.68
N LEU A 97 -22.44 -6.90 8.29
CA LEU A 97 -21.01 -6.64 8.11
C LEU A 97 -20.16 -7.82 8.63
N LYS A 98 -20.58 -8.45 9.73
CA LYS A 98 -19.90 -9.61 10.31
C LYS A 98 -20.02 -10.81 9.38
N GLU A 99 -21.20 -11.06 8.82
CA GLU A 99 -21.43 -12.12 7.84
C GLU A 99 -20.55 -11.94 6.61
N ALA A 100 -20.56 -10.76 6.00
CA ALA A 100 -19.70 -10.45 4.84
C ALA A 100 -18.22 -10.68 5.14
N TRP A 101 -17.76 -10.23 6.31
CA TRP A 101 -16.38 -10.36 6.75
C TRP A 101 -15.96 -11.82 6.94
N ILE A 102 -16.82 -12.66 7.55
CA ILE A 102 -16.54 -14.09 7.81
C ILE A 102 -16.58 -14.87 6.50
N ASN A 103 -17.66 -14.70 5.72
CA ASN A 103 -17.86 -15.46 4.48
C ASN A 103 -16.74 -15.20 3.47
N TRP A 104 -16.23 -13.96 3.38
CA TRP A 104 -15.06 -13.66 2.56
C TRP A 104 -13.83 -14.48 2.94
N ARG A 105 -13.57 -14.66 4.24
CA ARG A 105 -12.41 -15.40 4.75
C ARG A 105 -12.53 -16.91 4.57
N ASP A 106 -13.75 -17.41 4.71
CA ASP A 106 -14.07 -18.82 4.51
C ASP A 106 -13.96 -19.21 3.02
N GLU A 107 -14.38 -18.32 2.12
CA GLU A 107 -14.33 -18.59 0.68
C GLU A 107 -12.97 -18.30 0.02
N THR A 108 -12.07 -17.57 0.70
CA THR A 108 -10.71 -17.27 0.23
C THR A 108 -9.63 -17.91 1.10
N GLY A 109 -9.18 -17.23 2.16
CA GLY A 109 -8.01 -17.60 2.94
C GLY A 109 -8.03 -19.04 3.42
N LYS A 110 -9.18 -19.50 3.94
CA LYS A 110 -9.35 -20.89 4.42
C LYS A 110 -8.96 -21.95 3.39
N LYS A 111 -9.19 -21.69 2.10
CA LYS A 111 -8.93 -22.64 1.00
C LYS A 111 -7.47 -22.72 0.54
N MET A 112 -6.64 -21.75 0.88
CA MET A 112 -5.25 -21.64 0.36
C MET A 112 -4.16 -21.91 1.41
N ARG A 113 -4.54 -22.26 2.64
CA ARG A 113 -3.60 -22.45 3.76
C ARG A 113 -2.46 -23.45 3.47
N GLN A 114 -2.77 -24.59 2.85
CA GLN A 114 -1.77 -25.60 2.53
C GLN A 114 -0.86 -25.14 1.39
N MET A 115 -1.43 -24.55 0.33
CA MET A 115 -0.69 -23.95 -0.78
C MET A 115 0.30 -22.89 -0.28
N TYR A 116 -0.13 -22.03 0.64
CA TYR A 116 0.75 -21.01 1.22
C TYR A 116 1.93 -21.62 2.01
N THR A 117 1.70 -22.74 2.72
CA THR A 117 2.78 -23.46 3.41
C THR A 117 3.82 -24.00 2.42
N GLU A 118 3.37 -24.54 1.28
CA GLU A 118 4.26 -25.01 0.21
C GLU A 118 5.03 -23.85 -0.43
N TYR A 119 4.33 -22.73 -0.71
CA TYR A 119 4.92 -21.49 -1.23
C TYR A 119 6.03 -20.96 -0.32
N VAL A 120 5.82 -20.91 1.01
CA VAL A 120 6.83 -20.50 1.99
C VAL A 120 8.09 -21.39 1.91
N ASN A 121 7.91 -22.71 1.79
CA ASN A 121 9.03 -23.65 1.70
C ASN A 121 9.84 -23.44 0.41
N LEU A 122 9.17 -23.23 -0.72
CA LEU A 122 9.82 -22.93 -2.00
C LEU A 122 10.51 -21.57 -1.97
N GLY A 123 9.89 -20.53 -1.42
CA GLY A 123 10.48 -19.21 -1.25
C GLY A 123 11.74 -19.23 -0.38
N ASN A 124 11.72 -19.96 0.74
CA ASN A 124 12.91 -20.14 1.58
C ASN A 124 14.03 -20.89 0.85
N LYS A 125 13.68 -21.95 0.11
CA LYS A 125 14.65 -22.69 -0.71
C LYS A 125 15.25 -21.80 -1.80
N MET A 126 14.44 -20.96 -2.44
CA MET A 126 14.87 -19.99 -3.44
C MET A 126 15.86 -19.01 -2.84
N ALA A 127 15.51 -18.36 -1.73
CA ALA A 127 16.36 -17.38 -1.05
C ALA A 127 17.74 -17.95 -0.72
N ILE A 128 17.79 -19.13 -0.09
CA ILE A 128 19.06 -19.79 0.25
C ILE A 128 19.89 -20.07 -1.00
N LYS A 129 19.27 -20.60 -2.06
CA LYS A 129 19.97 -20.90 -3.32
C LYS A 129 20.42 -19.65 -4.09
N SER A 130 19.73 -18.53 -3.92
CA SER A 130 20.07 -17.24 -4.52
C SER A 130 21.21 -16.51 -3.82
N SER A 131 21.68 -17.03 -2.67
CA SER A 131 22.79 -16.44 -1.94
C SER A 131 24.09 -16.46 -2.75
N HIS A 132 24.80 -15.34 -2.80
CA HIS A 132 26.05 -15.20 -3.54
C HIS A 132 26.99 -14.20 -2.87
N GLY A 133 28.30 -14.51 -2.81
CA GLY A 133 29.30 -13.62 -2.22
C GLY A 133 28.97 -13.27 -0.76
N SER A 134 28.85 -11.97 -0.47
CA SER A 134 28.44 -11.46 0.85
C SER A 134 26.93 -11.45 1.08
N ASP A 135 26.13 -11.60 0.04
CA ASP A 135 24.67 -11.61 0.11
C ASP A 135 24.18 -13.02 0.45
N ILE A 136 24.07 -13.31 1.75
CA ILE A 136 23.60 -14.59 2.27
C ILE A 136 22.20 -14.45 2.85
N PHE A 137 21.24 -15.19 2.30
CA PHE A 137 19.85 -15.19 2.73
C PHE A 137 19.53 -16.49 3.49
N ARG A 138 19.05 -16.35 4.73
CA ARG A 138 18.62 -17.50 5.56
C ARG A 138 17.18 -17.90 5.28
N ASP A 139 16.37 -16.95 4.86
CA ASP A 139 14.96 -17.12 4.58
C ASP A 139 14.49 -16.12 3.52
N PHE A 140 13.24 -16.32 3.08
CA PHE A 140 12.64 -15.50 2.03
C PHE A 140 12.42 -14.04 2.45
N GLY A 141 12.28 -13.77 3.76
CA GLY A 141 12.14 -12.42 4.27
C GLY A 141 13.44 -11.62 4.15
N GLU A 142 14.59 -12.24 4.41
CA GLU A 142 15.90 -11.60 4.18
C GLU A 142 16.13 -11.29 2.70
N TYR A 143 15.73 -12.21 1.81
CA TYR A 143 15.77 -11.96 0.36
C TYR A 143 14.91 -10.75 -0.05
N TRP A 144 13.69 -10.61 0.47
CA TRP A 144 12.86 -9.42 0.18
C TRP A 144 13.47 -8.12 0.70
N LEU A 145 14.08 -8.18 1.88
CA LEU A 145 14.69 -7.02 2.52
C LEU A 145 16.00 -6.57 1.86
N HIS A 146 16.59 -7.42 1.01
CA HIS A 146 17.81 -7.09 0.24
C HIS A 146 17.67 -5.80 -0.56
N SER A 147 16.48 -5.56 -1.13
CA SER A 147 16.16 -4.34 -1.89
C SER A 147 16.30 -3.03 -1.09
N TYR A 148 16.33 -3.11 0.24
CA TYR A 148 16.54 -1.96 1.12
C TYR A 148 18.01 -1.76 1.50
N GLU A 149 18.94 -2.64 1.10
CA GLU A 149 20.39 -2.43 1.25
C GLU A 149 20.79 -1.88 2.64
N ASP A 150 20.17 -2.39 3.72
CA ASP A 150 20.30 -1.87 5.08
C ASP A 150 20.06 -2.98 6.12
N ASP A 151 21.14 -3.41 6.76
CA ASP A 151 21.13 -4.49 7.76
C ASP A 151 20.24 -4.17 8.98
N ASN A 152 20.00 -2.88 9.27
CA ASN A 152 19.19 -2.43 10.41
C ASN A 152 17.78 -1.99 9.99
N PHE A 153 17.34 -2.37 8.79
CA PHE A 153 16.07 -1.92 8.24
C PHE A 153 14.87 -2.29 9.13
N LYS A 154 14.84 -3.51 9.68
CA LYS A 154 13.75 -3.96 10.57
C LYS A 154 13.64 -3.08 11.81
N GLU A 155 14.77 -2.76 12.43
CA GLU A 155 14.87 -1.90 13.60
C GLU A 155 14.40 -0.47 13.29
N LYS A 156 14.81 0.08 12.14
CA LYS A 156 14.37 1.41 11.68
C LYS A 156 12.86 1.46 11.45
N VAL A 157 12.28 0.46 10.81
CA VAL A 157 10.82 0.36 10.62
C VAL A 157 10.09 0.31 11.97
N ILE A 158 10.60 -0.47 12.94
CA ILE A 158 10.04 -0.51 14.31
C ILE A 158 10.12 0.87 14.98
N GLN A 159 11.24 1.59 14.82
CA GLN A 159 11.40 2.95 15.36
C GLN A 159 10.39 3.93 14.76
N LEU A 160 10.19 3.90 13.45
CA LEU A 160 9.18 4.72 12.77
C LEU A 160 7.77 4.43 13.28
N TRP A 161 7.43 3.15 13.48
CA TRP A 161 6.16 2.79 14.10
C TRP A 161 6.03 3.40 15.50
N ASN A 162 7.06 3.29 16.33
CA ASN A 162 7.05 3.82 17.70
C ASN A 162 6.89 5.36 17.74
N GLU A 163 7.39 6.09 16.74
CA GLU A 163 7.17 7.53 16.61
C GLU A 163 5.70 7.88 16.36
N VAL A 164 4.99 7.09 15.54
CA VAL A 164 3.60 7.36 15.13
C VAL A 164 2.56 6.69 16.03
N GLU A 165 2.91 5.60 16.70
CA GLU A 165 2.01 4.81 17.56
C GLU A 165 1.20 5.68 18.55
N PRO A 166 1.78 6.69 19.25
CA PRO A 166 1.00 7.55 20.15
C PRO A 166 -0.13 8.30 19.45
N PHE A 167 0.09 8.77 18.22
CA PHE A 167 -0.94 9.43 17.43
C PHE A 167 -1.98 8.43 16.92
N TYR A 168 -1.56 7.27 16.41
CA TYR A 168 -2.50 6.21 16.03
C TYR A 168 -3.41 5.80 17.18
N LYS A 169 -2.87 5.64 18.40
CA LYS A 169 -3.66 5.30 19.59
C LYS A 169 -4.71 6.37 19.94
N GLN A 170 -4.43 7.65 19.67
CA GLN A 170 -5.40 8.73 19.82
C GLN A 170 -6.51 8.62 18.77
N LEU A 171 -6.15 8.47 17.49
CA LEU A 171 -7.11 8.27 16.40
C LEU A 171 -8.02 7.06 16.67
N HIS A 172 -7.42 5.92 17.05
CA HIS A 172 -8.14 4.70 17.42
C HIS A 172 -9.12 4.93 18.56
N ALA A 173 -8.70 5.59 19.65
CA ALA A 173 -9.55 5.86 20.80
C ALA A 173 -10.76 6.75 20.42
N PHE A 174 -10.54 7.75 19.56
CA PHE A 174 -11.59 8.63 19.06
C PHE A 174 -12.60 7.88 18.19
N VAL A 175 -12.13 7.10 17.20
CA VAL A 175 -12.99 6.28 16.37
C VAL A 175 -13.76 5.27 17.21
N ARG A 176 -13.10 4.58 18.15
CA ARG A 176 -13.77 3.65 19.08
C ARG A 176 -14.83 4.35 19.92
N MET A 177 -14.57 5.56 20.41
CA MET A 177 -15.55 6.35 21.15
C MET A 177 -16.81 6.60 20.31
N LYS A 178 -16.66 7.05 19.06
CA LYS A 178 -17.76 7.28 18.12
C LYS A 178 -18.51 5.98 17.78
N LEU A 179 -17.80 4.88 17.52
CA LEU A 179 -18.41 3.58 17.24
C LEU A 179 -19.16 3.00 18.45
N ARG A 180 -18.72 3.27 19.70
CA ARG A 180 -19.47 2.90 20.91
C ARG A 180 -20.81 3.63 21.01
N ILE A 181 -20.90 4.88 20.59
CA ILE A 181 -22.16 5.62 20.56
C ILE A 181 -23.16 4.91 19.64
N ARG A 182 -22.69 4.40 18.49
CA ARG A 182 -23.56 3.70 17.54
C ARG A 182 -23.89 2.26 17.94
N TYR A 183 -22.88 1.45 18.20
CA TYR A 183 -23.05 -0.01 18.37
C TYR A 183 -23.25 -0.44 19.82
N GLY A 184 -23.12 0.49 20.78
CA GLY A 184 -23.45 0.28 22.19
C GLY A 184 -22.76 -0.95 22.79
N SER A 185 -23.57 -1.85 23.36
CA SER A 185 -23.10 -3.06 24.05
C SER A 185 -22.41 -4.09 23.16
N ARG A 186 -22.52 -3.97 21.83
CA ARG A 186 -21.82 -4.85 20.87
C ARG A 186 -20.33 -4.54 20.76
N MET A 187 -19.88 -3.39 21.27
CA MET A 187 -18.45 -3.03 21.29
C MET A 187 -17.70 -3.75 22.42
N PRO A 188 -16.49 -4.28 22.16
CA PRO A 188 -15.66 -4.94 23.17
C PRO A 188 -15.29 -4.01 24.34
N LYS A 189 -15.31 -4.56 25.56
CA LYS A 189 -14.91 -3.84 26.79
C LYS A 189 -13.39 -3.76 26.99
N ASP A 190 -12.62 -4.55 26.25
CA ASP A 190 -11.15 -4.59 26.32
C ASP A 190 -10.47 -3.42 25.59
N GLY A 191 -11.27 -2.61 24.90
CA GLY A 191 -10.85 -1.43 24.17
C GLY A 191 -10.51 -1.69 22.70
N THR A 192 -10.69 -2.89 22.16
CA THR A 192 -10.51 -3.15 20.72
C THR A 192 -11.70 -2.66 19.89
N ILE A 193 -11.50 -2.50 18.57
CA ILE A 193 -12.58 -2.29 17.60
C ILE A 193 -12.78 -3.58 16.80
N PRO A 194 -14.01 -4.12 16.67
CA PRO A 194 -14.26 -5.26 15.79
C PRO A 194 -13.89 -4.94 14.33
N ALA A 195 -13.07 -5.79 13.70
CA ALA A 195 -12.43 -5.52 12.41
C ALA A 195 -13.39 -5.33 11.22
N HIS A 196 -14.65 -5.74 11.35
CA HIS A 196 -15.69 -5.60 10.32
C HIS A 196 -16.41 -4.24 10.32
N LEU A 197 -16.15 -3.37 11.32
CA LEU A 197 -16.90 -2.10 11.50
C LEU A 197 -16.18 -0.86 10.96
N LEU A 198 -15.07 -1.06 10.25
CA LEU A 198 -14.15 0.03 9.87
C LEU A 198 -14.24 0.40 8.39
N GLY A 199 -15.39 0.15 7.76
CA GLY A 199 -15.67 0.61 6.39
C GLY A 199 -14.90 -0.12 5.29
N ASN A 200 -14.12 -1.15 5.63
CA ASN A 200 -13.22 -1.85 4.71
C ASN A 200 -13.05 -3.32 5.14
N MET A 201 -12.96 -4.24 4.17
CA MET A 201 -12.86 -5.69 4.40
C MET A 201 -11.70 -6.10 5.35
N TRP A 202 -10.60 -5.34 5.35
CA TRP A 202 -9.41 -5.61 6.16
C TRP A 202 -9.22 -4.61 7.30
N ALA A 203 -10.09 -3.59 7.41
CA ALA A 203 -9.88 -2.43 8.27
C ALA A 203 -8.54 -1.73 8.02
N GLN A 204 -8.06 -1.72 6.76
CA GLN A 204 -6.79 -1.07 6.41
C GLN A 204 -6.92 0.44 6.19
N SER A 205 -8.09 0.89 5.79
CA SER A 205 -8.45 2.30 5.63
C SER A 205 -9.84 2.48 6.22
N TRP A 206 -10.05 3.58 6.93
CA TRP A 206 -11.26 3.86 7.71
C TRP A 206 -12.04 5.05 7.14
N THR A 207 -11.72 5.50 5.93
CA THR A 207 -12.37 6.65 5.28
C THR A 207 -13.87 6.46 5.09
N ASN A 208 -14.30 5.24 4.78
CA ASN A 208 -15.72 4.92 4.56
C ASN A 208 -16.62 5.05 5.80
N ILE A 209 -16.05 5.25 6.99
CA ILE A 209 -16.82 5.57 8.21
C ILE A 209 -16.75 7.05 8.59
N MET A 210 -16.26 7.93 7.70
CA MET A 210 -16.10 9.37 7.98
C MET A 210 -17.39 10.01 8.49
N ASP A 211 -18.54 9.72 7.87
CA ASP A 211 -19.86 10.23 8.28
C ASP A 211 -20.23 9.88 9.73
N ASP A 212 -19.64 8.80 10.25
CA ASP A 212 -19.94 8.27 11.57
C ASP A 212 -19.10 8.93 12.67
N VAL A 213 -17.94 9.45 12.28
CA VAL A 213 -16.92 9.94 13.20
C VAL A 213 -16.63 11.43 13.05
N THR A 214 -17.17 12.07 12.01
CA THR A 214 -16.97 13.49 11.71
C THR A 214 -17.23 14.37 12.94
N PRO A 215 -16.28 15.25 13.32
CA PRO A 215 -16.44 16.19 14.43
C PRO A 215 -17.49 17.27 14.15
N TYR A 216 -17.55 17.74 12.90
CA TYR A 216 -18.42 18.83 12.48
C TYR A 216 -19.33 18.37 11.33
N PRO A 217 -20.43 17.65 11.63
CA PRO A 217 -21.33 17.07 10.61
C PRO A 217 -22.16 18.10 9.83
N ASP A 218 -22.24 19.35 10.32
CA ASP A 218 -23.00 20.42 9.65
C ASP A 218 -22.27 20.97 8.41
N LEU A 219 -20.99 20.62 8.22
CA LEU A 219 -20.21 21.01 7.05
C LEU A 219 -20.43 20.02 5.88
N PRO A 220 -20.40 20.49 4.62
CA PRO A 220 -20.43 19.60 3.47
C PRO A 220 -19.32 18.54 3.53
N PRO A 221 -19.60 17.29 3.10
CA PRO A 221 -18.57 16.26 3.03
C PRO A 221 -17.50 16.64 2.00
N LEU A 222 -16.25 16.26 2.28
CA LEU A 222 -15.18 16.36 1.29
C LEU A 222 -15.21 15.13 0.37
N ASP A 223 -16.25 15.07 -0.46
CA ASP A 223 -16.41 14.08 -1.51
C ASP A 223 -16.90 14.78 -2.79
N VAL A 224 -16.10 14.68 -3.85
CA VAL A 224 -16.38 15.33 -5.14
C VAL A 224 -17.10 14.41 -6.13
N THR A 225 -17.47 13.20 -5.73
CA THR A 225 -18.09 12.17 -6.60
C THR A 225 -19.35 12.70 -7.30
N ASP A 226 -20.27 13.29 -6.55
CA ASP A 226 -21.51 13.85 -7.13
C ASP A 226 -21.21 14.98 -8.12
N GLU A 227 -20.21 15.81 -7.84
CA GLU A 227 -19.83 16.92 -8.71
C GLU A 227 -19.14 16.45 -9.98
N MET A 228 -18.29 15.41 -9.89
CA MET A 228 -17.72 14.73 -11.05
C MET A 228 -18.81 14.17 -11.97
N HIS A 229 -19.84 13.53 -11.41
CA HIS A 229 -20.99 13.06 -12.19
C HIS A 229 -21.77 14.19 -12.85
N LYS A 230 -22.08 15.27 -12.12
CA LYS A 230 -22.77 16.45 -12.70
C LYS A 230 -21.98 17.08 -13.86
N LYS A 231 -20.66 17.08 -13.76
CA LYS A 231 -19.74 17.57 -14.81
C LYS A 231 -19.49 16.56 -15.93
N GLY A 232 -20.11 15.38 -15.88
CA GLY A 232 -20.02 14.38 -16.94
C GLY A 232 -18.65 13.69 -17.01
N PHE A 233 -17.97 13.53 -15.87
CA PHE A 233 -16.70 12.80 -15.83
C PHE A 233 -16.87 11.35 -16.27
N ASN A 234 -15.84 10.83 -16.90
CA ASN A 234 -15.66 9.41 -17.20
C ASN A 234 -14.24 9.00 -16.79
N SER A 235 -13.93 7.68 -16.88
CA SER A 235 -12.60 7.16 -16.52
C SER A 235 -11.48 7.90 -17.24
N LYS A 236 -11.57 8.07 -18.57
CA LYS A 236 -10.56 8.77 -19.36
C LYS A 236 -10.29 10.19 -18.85
N ARG A 237 -11.34 10.96 -18.54
CA ARG A 237 -11.20 12.34 -18.03
C ARG A 237 -10.45 12.38 -16.68
N MET A 238 -10.65 11.40 -15.82
CA MET A 238 -9.90 11.30 -14.55
C MET A 238 -8.40 11.06 -14.80
N PHE A 239 -8.05 10.21 -15.76
CA PHE A 239 -6.65 9.99 -16.16
C PHE A 239 -6.05 11.22 -16.84
N GLU A 240 -6.80 11.92 -17.71
CA GLU A 240 -6.35 13.18 -18.33
C GLU A 240 -6.08 14.24 -17.26
N MET A 241 -6.94 14.34 -16.25
CA MET A 241 -6.74 15.26 -15.12
C MET A 241 -5.48 14.90 -14.31
N ALA A 242 -5.18 13.60 -14.13
CA ALA A 242 -3.94 13.18 -13.50
C ALA A 242 -2.71 13.54 -14.36
N GLU A 243 -2.77 13.32 -15.67
CA GLU A 243 -1.70 13.76 -16.59
C GLU A 243 -1.49 15.28 -16.53
N GLU A 244 -2.56 16.06 -16.53
CA GLU A 244 -2.51 17.53 -16.37
C GLU A 244 -1.73 17.93 -15.10
N PHE A 245 -1.90 17.21 -13.99
CA PHE A 245 -1.14 17.44 -12.76
C PHE A 245 0.37 17.25 -12.99
N PHE A 246 0.80 16.10 -13.50
CA PHE A 246 2.23 15.83 -13.71
C PHE A 246 2.86 16.77 -14.74
N VAL A 247 2.16 17.07 -15.84
CA VAL A 247 2.60 18.04 -16.85
C VAL A 247 2.69 19.44 -16.25
N SER A 248 1.80 19.82 -15.32
CA SER A 248 1.88 21.10 -14.62
C SER A 248 3.21 21.26 -13.86
N LEU A 249 3.80 20.17 -13.36
CA LEU A 249 5.12 20.17 -12.71
C LEU A 249 6.28 20.26 -13.70
N GLY A 250 6.03 20.10 -15.02
CA GLY A 250 7.09 20.06 -16.04
C GLY A 250 7.66 18.66 -16.27
N LEU A 251 6.91 17.63 -15.87
CA LEU A 251 7.18 16.24 -16.21
C LEU A 251 6.57 15.91 -17.58
N ASP A 252 7.03 14.82 -18.19
CA ASP A 252 6.64 14.44 -19.53
C ASP A 252 5.19 13.90 -19.53
N PRO A 253 4.38 14.18 -20.56
CA PRO A 253 3.04 13.58 -20.69
C PRO A 253 3.13 12.07 -20.94
N MET A 254 2.02 11.35 -20.72
CA MET A 254 1.94 9.93 -21.00
C MET A 254 2.16 9.65 -22.49
N THR A 255 2.66 8.44 -22.80
CA THR A 255 2.94 8.06 -24.19
C THR A 255 1.66 7.72 -24.95
N ASP A 256 1.69 7.80 -26.28
CA ASP A 256 0.57 7.33 -27.12
C ASP A 256 0.25 5.84 -26.86
N GLU A 257 1.27 5.04 -26.57
CA GLU A 257 1.08 3.62 -26.26
C GLU A 257 0.36 3.42 -24.93
N PHE A 258 0.61 4.26 -23.92
CA PHE A 258 -0.11 4.24 -22.65
C PHE A 258 -1.62 4.41 -22.89
N TRP A 259 -2.02 5.43 -23.64
CA TRP A 259 -3.43 5.71 -23.91
C TRP A 259 -4.09 4.61 -24.76
N ASN A 260 -3.37 4.04 -25.72
CA ASN A 260 -3.91 3.05 -26.64
C ASN A 260 -3.97 1.62 -26.06
N LYS A 261 -3.10 1.27 -25.10
CA LYS A 261 -2.91 -0.11 -24.64
C LYS A 261 -3.30 -0.36 -23.17
N SER A 262 -3.56 0.68 -22.38
CA SER A 262 -4.00 0.54 -20.99
C SER A 262 -5.46 0.08 -20.88
N MET A 263 -5.81 -0.50 -19.73
CA MET A 263 -7.17 -0.87 -19.36
C MET A 263 -7.66 0.05 -18.25
N PHE A 264 -8.45 1.06 -18.61
CA PHE A 264 -8.98 2.08 -17.69
C PHE A 264 -10.37 1.73 -17.12
N VAL A 265 -11.04 0.72 -17.68
CA VAL A 265 -12.38 0.27 -17.28
C VAL A 265 -12.46 -1.25 -17.41
N LYS A 266 -13.35 -1.88 -16.62
CA LYS A 266 -13.60 -3.32 -16.72
C LYS A 266 -14.23 -3.65 -18.09
N PRO A 267 -13.67 -4.58 -18.87
CA PRO A 267 -14.31 -5.03 -20.11
C PRO A 267 -15.59 -5.83 -19.81
N GLU A 268 -16.68 -5.58 -20.54
CA GLU A 268 -17.99 -6.20 -20.27
C GLU A 268 -17.99 -7.74 -20.36
N ASN A 269 -17.15 -8.34 -21.21
CA ASN A 269 -17.18 -9.77 -21.53
C ASN A 269 -15.89 -10.50 -21.14
N LYS A 270 -15.14 -10.01 -20.15
CA LYS A 270 -13.91 -10.66 -19.69
C LYS A 270 -13.80 -10.61 -18.17
N GLU A 271 -13.49 -11.76 -17.59
CA GLU A 271 -13.00 -11.81 -16.22
C GLU A 271 -11.56 -11.30 -16.19
N VAL A 272 -11.32 -10.29 -15.36
CA VAL A 272 -10.03 -9.63 -15.19
C VAL A 272 -9.79 -9.34 -13.73
N VAL A 273 -8.52 -9.35 -13.33
CA VAL A 273 -8.12 -8.87 -11.99
C VAL A 273 -8.28 -7.35 -11.98
N CYS A 274 -9.24 -6.85 -11.20
CA CYS A 274 -9.55 -5.41 -11.15
C CYS A 274 -8.61 -4.58 -10.27
N HIS A 275 -7.83 -5.22 -9.41
CA HIS A 275 -6.85 -4.54 -8.57
C HIS A 275 -5.94 -3.64 -9.41
N ALA A 276 -5.86 -2.36 -9.05
CA ALA A 276 -5.07 -1.36 -9.74
C ALA A 276 -3.59 -1.77 -9.79
N SER A 277 -2.94 -1.49 -10.91
CA SER A 277 -1.52 -1.79 -11.12
C SER A 277 -0.97 -1.02 -12.33
N ALA A 278 0.27 -0.58 -12.22
CA ALA A 278 1.07 -0.01 -13.30
C ALA A 278 2.09 -1.03 -13.82
N TRP A 279 2.40 -0.95 -15.12
CA TRP A 279 3.21 -1.93 -15.83
C TRP A 279 4.23 -1.26 -16.73
N ASN A 280 5.50 -1.59 -16.53
CA ASN A 280 6.59 -1.28 -17.46
C ASN A 280 6.83 -2.49 -18.38
N MET A 281 6.54 -2.36 -19.67
CA MET A 281 6.64 -3.48 -20.62
C MET A 281 8.07 -3.70 -21.15
N GLY A 282 9.08 -3.05 -20.56
CA GLY A 282 10.50 -3.25 -20.86
C GLY A 282 11.00 -2.50 -22.10
N THR A 283 10.19 -1.62 -22.68
CA THR A 283 10.59 -0.75 -23.80
C THR A 283 10.68 0.71 -23.35
N SER A 284 11.17 1.59 -24.21
CA SER A 284 11.28 3.03 -23.92
C SER A 284 9.95 3.80 -24.01
N SER A 285 8.87 3.16 -24.47
CA SER A 285 7.59 3.83 -24.74
C SER A 285 6.34 3.10 -24.23
N ASP A 286 6.41 1.79 -24.00
CA ASP A 286 5.25 0.97 -23.65
C ASP A 286 5.10 0.83 -22.12
N PHE A 287 4.33 1.76 -21.54
CA PHE A 287 3.94 1.78 -20.13
C PHE A 287 2.42 1.71 -20.07
N ARG A 288 1.85 0.95 -19.12
CA ARG A 288 0.40 0.70 -19.09
C ARG A 288 -0.16 0.69 -17.67
N ILE A 289 -1.42 1.05 -17.52
CA ILE A 289 -2.20 0.83 -16.30
C ILE A 289 -3.29 -0.22 -16.55
N LYS A 290 -3.57 -1.03 -15.53
CA LYS A 290 -4.70 -1.96 -15.48
C LYS A 290 -5.52 -1.70 -14.22
N MET A 291 -6.64 -0.99 -14.37
CA MET A 291 -7.55 -0.61 -13.29
C MET A 291 -9.01 -0.65 -13.77
N CYS A 292 -9.91 -1.18 -12.95
CA CYS A 292 -11.36 -1.11 -13.19
C CYS A 292 -11.92 0.18 -12.59
N SER A 293 -11.65 1.33 -13.23
CA SER A 293 -11.97 2.63 -12.62
C SER A 293 -13.46 2.97 -12.67
N GLU A 294 -13.97 3.45 -11.54
CA GLU A 294 -15.30 4.03 -11.36
C GLU A 294 -15.19 5.54 -11.15
N VAL A 295 -16.22 6.30 -11.54
CA VAL A 295 -16.22 7.76 -11.39
C VAL A 295 -16.56 8.11 -9.94
N ASN A 296 -15.53 8.25 -9.11
CA ASN A 296 -15.64 8.71 -7.72
C ASN A 296 -14.30 9.28 -7.23
N MET A 297 -14.32 9.99 -6.10
CA MET A 297 -13.13 10.63 -5.52
C MET A 297 -12.03 9.62 -5.13
N ASP A 298 -12.38 8.46 -4.60
CA ASP A 298 -11.42 7.40 -4.22
C ASP A 298 -10.62 6.92 -5.45
N ASN A 299 -11.30 6.67 -6.57
CA ASN A 299 -10.68 6.26 -7.81
C ASN A 299 -9.89 7.40 -8.47
N LEU A 300 -10.34 8.66 -8.35
CA LEU A 300 -9.55 9.82 -8.78
C LEU A 300 -8.19 9.87 -8.06
N ILE A 301 -8.18 9.66 -6.74
CA ILE A 301 -6.95 9.62 -5.94
C ILE A 301 -6.07 8.43 -6.34
N LYS A 302 -6.65 7.23 -6.48
CA LYS A 302 -5.92 6.03 -6.94
C LYS A 302 -5.31 6.20 -8.33
N ILE A 303 -6.01 6.87 -9.25
CA ILE A 303 -5.49 7.16 -10.59
C ILE A 303 -4.21 8.02 -10.50
N HIS A 304 -4.17 9.02 -9.63
CA HIS A 304 -2.95 9.82 -9.43
C HIS A 304 -1.81 8.98 -8.83
N HIS A 305 -2.11 8.07 -7.91
CA HIS A 305 -1.14 7.11 -7.39
C HIS A 305 -0.54 6.24 -8.50
N GLU A 306 -1.38 5.57 -9.30
CA GLU A 306 -0.93 4.68 -10.38
C GLU A 306 -0.16 5.43 -11.48
N MET A 307 -0.60 6.65 -11.81
CA MET A 307 0.11 7.53 -12.74
C MET A 307 1.48 7.94 -12.23
N GLY A 308 1.67 8.05 -10.92
CA GLY A 308 2.98 8.24 -10.30
C GLY A 308 3.97 7.12 -10.63
N HIS A 309 3.51 5.86 -10.64
CA HIS A 309 4.34 4.73 -11.07
C HIS A 309 4.75 4.85 -12.55
N ILE A 310 3.82 5.22 -13.43
CA ILE A 310 4.10 5.40 -14.87
C ILE A 310 5.12 6.53 -15.08
N VAL A 311 4.96 7.64 -14.38
CA VAL A 311 5.91 8.75 -14.42
C VAL A 311 7.29 8.31 -13.94
N TYR A 312 7.37 7.54 -12.86
CA TYR A 312 8.65 7.01 -12.39
C TYR A 312 9.30 6.10 -13.44
N TYR A 313 8.52 5.20 -14.08
CA TYR A 313 9.01 4.36 -15.17
C TYR A 313 9.59 5.17 -16.33
N MET A 314 8.93 6.26 -16.68
CA MET A 314 9.39 7.17 -17.73
C MET A 314 10.65 7.93 -17.33
N LEU A 315 10.79 8.31 -16.05
CA LEU A 315 11.95 9.09 -15.56
C LEU A 315 13.26 8.31 -15.63
N TYR A 316 13.25 7.01 -15.32
CA TYR A 316 14.46 6.18 -15.38
C TYR A 316 14.59 5.34 -16.66
N LYS A 317 13.74 5.55 -17.67
CA LYS A 317 13.68 4.71 -18.89
C LYS A 317 15.02 4.62 -19.63
N ASP A 318 15.87 5.62 -19.50
CA ASP A 318 17.18 5.69 -20.17
C ASP A 318 18.32 5.06 -19.34
N GLN A 319 18.04 4.63 -18.10
CA GLN A 319 18.99 3.85 -17.31
C GLN A 319 19.28 2.48 -17.96
N PRO A 320 20.45 1.87 -17.69
CA PRO A 320 20.69 0.46 -17.97
C PRO A 320 19.56 -0.41 -17.42
N PHE A 321 19.20 -1.48 -18.13
CA PHE A 321 18.03 -2.31 -17.80
C PHE A 321 17.99 -2.74 -16.32
N VAL A 322 19.12 -3.15 -15.75
CA VAL A 322 19.25 -3.55 -14.33
C VAL A 322 18.95 -2.44 -13.32
N PHE A 323 18.99 -1.17 -13.74
CA PHE A 323 18.69 0.00 -12.91
C PHE A 323 17.29 0.58 -13.14
N ARG A 324 16.48 0.01 -14.05
CA ARG A 324 15.11 0.46 -14.36
C ARG A 324 14.08 -0.02 -13.34
N ASP A 325 14.35 0.33 -12.09
CA ASP A 325 13.52 0.07 -10.91
C ASP A 325 13.69 1.28 -9.98
N GLY A 326 12.80 1.46 -9.01
CA GLY A 326 12.91 2.54 -8.04
C GLY A 326 14.10 2.33 -7.10
N ALA A 327 14.50 3.39 -6.40
CA ALA A 327 15.60 3.31 -5.43
C ALA A 327 15.44 2.16 -4.42
N ASN A 328 14.20 1.95 -3.96
CA ASN A 328 13.70 0.76 -3.29
C ASN A 328 12.16 0.69 -3.50
N PRO A 329 11.47 -0.40 -3.10
CA PRO A 329 10.03 -0.53 -3.30
C PRO A 329 9.19 0.61 -2.70
N ALA A 330 9.62 1.22 -1.60
CA ALA A 330 8.88 2.30 -0.95
C ALA A 330 8.95 3.63 -1.72
N PHE A 331 10.05 3.89 -2.45
CA PHE A 331 10.15 5.07 -3.30
C PHE A 331 9.15 5.04 -4.45
N HIS A 332 8.88 3.86 -5.00
CA HIS A 332 7.87 3.68 -6.04
C HIS A 332 6.48 4.10 -5.55
N GLU A 333 6.08 3.52 -4.42
CA GLU A 333 4.80 3.81 -3.79
C GLU A 333 4.67 5.29 -3.35
N ALA A 334 5.76 5.91 -2.89
CA ALA A 334 5.71 7.25 -2.32
C ALA A 334 5.52 8.38 -3.34
N LEU A 335 6.00 8.22 -4.59
CA LEU A 335 5.83 9.26 -5.61
C LEU A 335 4.37 9.41 -6.03
N GLY A 336 3.64 8.31 -6.20
CA GLY A 336 2.21 8.38 -6.48
C GLY A 336 1.43 9.00 -5.33
N ASP A 337 1.73 8.56 -4.10
CA ASP A 337 1.04 9.02 -2.91
C ASP A 337 1.27 10.50 -2.58
N VAL A 338 2.48 11.03 -2.80
CA VAL A 338 2.77 12.44 -2.50
C VAL A 338 1.97 13.39 -3.41
N ILE A 339 1.75 12.99 -4.67
CA ILE A 339 0.91 13.74 -5.60
C ILE A 339 -0.55 13.70 -5.14
N ALA A 340 -1.01 12.52 -4.73
CA ALA A 340 -2.34 12.34 -4.18
C ALA A 340 -2.61 13.21 -2.93
N LEU A 341 -1.59 13.53 -2.13
CA LEU A 341 -1.74 14.46 -0.99
C LEU A 341 -2.17 15.85 -1.46
N SER A 342 -1.54 16.42 -2.49
CA SER A 342 -1.93 17.73 -3.04
C SER A 342 -3.29 17.69 -3.73
N VAL A 343 -3.56 16.64 -4.50
CA VAL A 343 -4.84 16.46 -5.22
C VAL A 343 -6.03 16.39 -4.27
N SER A 344 -5.84 15.81 -3.10
CA SER A 344 -6.89 15.64 -2.10
C SER A 344 -7.18 16.91 -1.29
N THR A 345 -6.39 17.98 -1.45
CA THR A 345 -6.61 19.22 -0.67
C THR A 345 -7.90 19.92 -1.14
N PRO A 346 -8.67 20.51 -0.21
CA PRO A 346 -9.83 21.33 -0.57
C PRO A 346 -9.48 22.45 -1.56
N ASP A 347 -8.31 23.08 -1.40
CA ASP A 347 -7.84 24.16 -2.27
C ASP A 347 -7.59 23.68 -3.71
N HIS A 348 -6.97 22.52 -3.88
CA HIS A 348 -6.78 21.94 -5.21
C HIS A 348 -8.13 21.60 -5.85
N LEU A 349 -9.03 20.94 -5.10
CA LEU A 349 -10.36 20.58 -5.60
C LEU A 349 -11.21 21.80 -5.97
N LYS A 350 -11.07 22.92 -5.27
CA LYS A 350 -11.65 24.21 -5.65
C LYS A 350 -11.05 24.76 -6.94
N LYS A 351 -9.72 24.75 -7.04
CA LYS A 351 -8.96 25.26 -8.19
C LYS A 351 -9.31 24.54 -9.50
N VAL A 352 -9.53 23.23 -9.44
CA VAL A 352 -9.96 22.40 -10.58
C VAL A 352 -11.48 22.36 -10.76
N GLY A 353 -12.22 23.10 -9.93
CA GLY A 353 -13.66 23.28 -10.03
C GLY A 353 -14.49 22.05 -9.68
N LEU A 354 -13.98 21.17 -8.81
CA LEU A 354 -14.70 19.98 -8.31
C LEU A 354 -15.29 20.18 -6.90
N LEU A 355 -14.90 21.24 -6.19
CA LEU A 355 -15.40 21.53 -4.85
C LEU A 355 -15.86 22.99 -4.77
N GLU A 356 -17.08 23.19 -4.28
CA GLU A 356 -17.66 24.52 -4.02
C GLU A 356 -18.17 24.59 -2.58
N GLY A 357 -18.03 25.76 -1.93
CA GLY A 357 -18.63 26.02 -0.61
C GLY A 357 -18.03 25.26 0.57
N TYR A 358 -16.90 24.56 0.39
CA TYR A 358 -16.19 23.94 1.52
C TYR A 358 -15.55 25.00 2.41
N SER A 359 -15.72 24.86 3.73
CA SER A 359 -15.23 25.81 4.71
C SER A 359 -13.71 25.74 4.83
N ASP A 360 -13.05 26.89 4.69
CA ASP A 360 -11.61 27.05 4.94
C ASP A 360 -11.31 27.46 6.39
N ASP A 361 -12.29 27.29 7.29
CA ASP A 361 -12.12 27.51 8.72
C ASP A 361 -11.53 26.29 9.43
N ASP A 362 -11.16 26.48 10.71
CA ASP A 362 -10.59 25.43 11.55
C ASP A 362 -11.43 24.14 11.57
N LYS A 363 -12.76 24.24 11.43
CA LYS A 363 -13.66 23.08 11.42
C LYS A 363 -13.53 22.28 10.14
N GLY A 364 -13.49 22.95 8.99
CA GLY A 364 -13.25 22.31 7.69
C GLY A 364 -11.88 21.62 7.67
N ILE A 365 -10.85 22.33 8.12
CA ILE A 365 -9.48 21.77 8.25
C ILE A 365 -9.49 20.51 9.13
N LEU A 366 -10.17 20.52 10.27
CA LEU A 366 -10.24 19.36 11.15
C LEU A 366 -10.98 18.17 10.54
N ASN A 367 -12.07 18.40 9.80
CA ASN A 367 -12.77 17.34 9.06
C ASN A 367 -11.87 16.73 7.97
N PHE A 368 -11.20 17.56 7.18
CA PHE A 368 -10.23 17.11 6.17
C PHE A 368 -9.08 16.32 6.80
N GLN A 369 -8.49 16.86 7.86
CA GLN A 369 -7.40 16.21 8.59
C GLN A 369 -7.81 14.85 9.16
N LEU A 370 -9.03 14.73 9.69
CA LEU A 370 -9.55 13.46 10.14
C LEU A 370 -9.71 12.48 8.99
N LEU A 371 -10.28 12.89 7.86
CA LEU A 371 -10.40 12.05 6.66
C LEU A 371 -9.02 11.52 6.23
N MET A 372 -8.03 12.41 6.14
CA MET A 372 -6.66 12.03 5.79
C MET A 372 -6.02 11.10 6.83
N ALA A 373 -6.32 11.26 8.12
CA ALA A 373 -5.81 10.37 9.16
C ALA A 373 -6.49 8.98 9.13
N LEU A 374 -7.78 8.92 8.81
CA LEU A 374 -8.53 7.68 8.61
C LEU A 374 -8.02 6.87 7.40
N ASP A 375 -7.38 7.52 6.43
CA ASP A 375 -6.65 6.82 5.37
C ASP A 375 -5.20 6.52 5.79
N LYS A 376 -4.38 7.57 5.99
CA LYS A 376 -2.93 7.46 6.10
C LYS A 376 -2.48 6.89 7.45
N VAL A 377 -3.03 7.38 8.55
CA VAL A 377 -2.57 6.99 9.90
C VAL A 377 -3.17 5.66 10.33
N ALA A 378 -4.43 5.41 9.97
CA ALA A 378 -5.11 4.14 10.23
C ALA A 378 -4.48 2.95 9.49
N PHE A 379 -3.88 3.21 8.32
CA PHE A 379 -3.19 2.19 7.53
C PHE A 379 -1.87 1.72 8.15
N LEU A 380 -1.09 2.61 8.76
CA LEU A 380 0.27 2.31 9.26
C LEU A 380 0.39 1.01 10.08
N PRO A 381 -0.43 0.73 11.12
CA PRO A 381 -0.31 -0.54 11.84
C PRO A 381 -0.57 -1.75 10.94
N PHE A 382 -1.50 -1.64 9.99
CA PHE A 382 -1.81 -2.72 9.05
C PHE A 382 -0.67 -2.94 8.05
N GLY A 383 -0.15 -1.85 7.47
CA GLY A 383 1.04 -1.83 6.62
C GLY A 383 2.26 -2.45 7.28
N PHE A 384 2.43 -2.18 8.58
CA PHE A 384 3.53 -2.68 9.38
C PHE A 384 3.39 -4.17 9.72
N LEU A 385 2.23 -4.60 10.21
CA LEU A 385 2.06 -5.93 10.80
C LEU A 385 2.07 -7.08 9.78
N ILE A 386 1.71 -6.82 8.51
CA ILE A 386 1.63 -7.86 7.48
C ILE A 386 3.01 -8.50 7.26
N ASP A 387 4.05 -7.68 7.10
CA ASP A 387 5.38 -8.19 6.83
C ASP A 387 6.11 -8.63 8.10
N LEU A 388 5.79 -8.07 9.27
CA LEU A 388 6.21 -8.68 10.54
C LEU A 388 5.75 -10.14 10.64
N TRP A 389 4.47 -10.40 10.32
CA TRP A 389 3.94 -11.76 10.29
C TRP A 389 4.66 -12.62 9.24
N ARG A 390 4.80 -12.14 8.00
CA ARG A 390 5.46 -12.90 6.92
C ARG A 390 6.92 -13.17 7.20
N TRP A 391 7.68 -12.21 7.73
CA TRP A 391 9.08 -12.41 8.11
C TRP A 391 9.21 -13.47 9.19
N ASP A 392 8.33 -13.49 10.19
CA ASP A 392 8.34 -14.54 11.22
C ASP A 392 7.93 -15.91 10.66
N VAL A 393 7.01 -15.96 9.67
CA VAL A 393 6.66 -17.20 8.96
C VAL A 393 7.83 -17.71 8.12
N PHE A 394 8.46 -16.84 7.33
CA PHE A 394 9.61 -17.20 6.49
C PHE A 394 10.80 -17.66 7.35
N ALA A 395 11.07 -16.98 8.47
CA ALA A 395 12.12 -17.34 9.42
C ALA A 395 11.77 -18.58 10.30
N ASN A 396 10.65 -19.26 10.05
CA ASN A 396 10.14 -20.39 10.85
C ASN A 396 9.91 -20.08 12.34
N LYS A 397 9.81 -18.80 12.73
CA LYS A 397 9.42 -18.37 14.09
C LYS A 397 7.92 -18.57 14.33
N THR A 398 7.13 -18.44 13.28
CA THR A 398 5.70 -18.80 13.28
C THR A 398 5.53 -20.13 12.56
N SER A 399 5.20 -21.18 13.32
CA SER A 399 4.89 -22.51 12.78
C SER A 399 3.61 -22.46 11.94
N LYS A 400 3.52 -23.36 10.95
CA LYS A 400 2.30 -23.54 10.17
C LYS A 400 1.07 -23.80 11.03
N ASN A 401 1.19 -24.35 12.25
CA ASN A 401 0.07 -24.61 13.16
C ASN A 401 -0.30 -23.39 14.03
N GLU A 402 0.31 -22.23 13.81
CA GLU A 402 0.02 -21.00 14.55
C GLU A 402 -0.13 -19.78 13.60
N TYR A 403 -0.38 -20.02 12.31
CA TYR A 403 -0.48 -18.95 11.31
C TYR A 403 -1.54 -17.94 11.68
N ASN A 404 -2.75 -18.41 11.99
CA ASN A 404 -3.89 -17.54 12.21
C ASN A 404 -3.84 -16.89 13.61
N LYS A 405 -3.41 -17.66 14.61
CA LYS A 405 -3.16 -17.17 15.97
C LYS A 405 -2.14 -16.04 16.00
N LYS A 406 -0.99 -16.20 15.32
CA LYS A 406 0.05 -15.16 15.27
C LYS A 406 -0.38 -13.94 14.48
N TRP A 407 -1.16 -14.13 13.41
CA TRP A 407 -1.80 -13.03 12.70
C TRP A 407 -2.68 -12.19 13.61
N TRP A 408 -3.58 -12.82 14.38
CA TRP A 408 -4.46 -12.10 15.31
C TRP A 408 -3.72 -11.49 16.50
N GLN A 409 -2.66 -12.13 16.99
CA GLN A 409 -1.77 -11.54 17.99
C GLN A 409 -1.22 -10.18 17.50
N LEU A 410 -0.75 -10.11 16.26
CA LEU A 410 -0.21 -8.87 15.70
C LEU A 410 -1.31 -7.82 15.44
N ARG A 411 -2.47 -8.24 14.91
CA ARG A 411 -3.65 -7.36 14.72
C ARG A 411 -4.13 -6.76 16.03
N LEU A 412 -4.20 -7.55 17.09
CA LEU A 412 -4.57 -7.08 18.42
C LEU A 412 -3.49 -6.17 19.01
N ASN A 413 -2.21 -6.48 18.85
CA ASN A 413 -1.13 -5.71 19.47
C ASN A 413 -0.89 -4.35 18.79
N TYR A 414 -0.81 -4.32 17.47
CA TYR A 414 -0.45 -3.11 16.71
C TYR A 414 -1.66 -2.30 16.29
N GLN A 415 -2.69 -2.96 15.76
CA GLN A 415 -3.84 -2.27 15.21
C GLN A 415 -4.96 -2.11 16.25
N GLY A 416 -5.02 -2.92 17.31
CA GLY A 416 -6.08 -2.81 18.31
C GLY A 416 -7.46 -3.18 17.79
N VAL A 417 -7.51 -4.11 16.83
CA VAL A 417 -8.74 -4.63 16.25
C VAL A 417 -8.92 -6.11 16.57
N SER A 418 -10.16 -6.50 16.85
CA SER A 418 -10.54 -7.87 17.20
C SER A 418 -11.33 -8.55 16.07
N PRO A 419 -11.25 -9.89 15.93
CA PRO A 419 -12.12 -10.60 15.00
C PRO A 419 -13.57 -10.56 15.51
N PRO A 420 -14.57 -10.44 14.63
CA PRO A 420 -15.97 -10.41 15.03
C PRO A 420 -16.57 -11.77 15.39
N GLY A 421 -15.81 -12.85 15.17
CA GLY A 421 -16.13 -14.22 15.53
C GLY A 421 -14.88 -14.94 16.04
N ILE A 422 -15.08 -16.10 16.67
CA ILE A 422 -13.98 -16.96 17.13
C ILE A 422 -13.25 -17.47 15.88
N ARG A 423 -11.91 -17.42 15.93
CA ARG A 423 -11.05 -17.96 14.88
C ARG A 423 -10.22 -19.12 15.42
N ASN A 424 -9.80 -20.01 14.54
CA ASN A 424 -8.93 -21.14 14.85
C ASN A 424 -7.91 -21.37 13.72
N GLU A 425 -7.15 -22.46 13.78
CA GLU A 425 -6.10 -22.78 12.81
C GLU A 425 -6.57 -23.55 11.57
N GLU A 426 -7.86 -23.89 11.47
CA GLU A 426 -8.48 -24.24 10.18
C GLU A 426 -8.68 -22.99 9.33
N ASP A 427 -8.82 -21.82 9.95
CA ASP A 427 -8.86 -20.53 9.27
C ASP A 427 -7.46 -20.10 8.79
N PHE A 428 -7.42 -19.25 7.77
CA PHE A 428 -6.20 -18.61 7.29
C PHE A 428 -6.53 -17.18 6.83
N ASP A 429 -6.89 -16.34 7.80
CA ASP A 429 -7.30 -14.95 7.57
C ASP A 429 -6.27 -14.09 6.81
N PRO A 430 -4.94 -14.24 6.98
CA PRO A 430 -3.99 -13.49 6.13
C PRO A 430 -4.18 -13.78 4.63
N GLY A 431 -4.51 -15.01 4.24
CA GLY A 431 -4.76 -15.36 2.83
C GLY A 431 -5.96 -14.63 2.20
N SER A 432 -6.79 -13.98 3.02
CA SER A 432 -7.95 -13.20 2.55
C SER A 432 -7.59 -11.77 2.17
N LYS A 433 -6.30 -11.40 2.13
CA LYS A 433 -5.76 -10.11 1.66
C LYS A 433 -4.85 -10.35 0.45
N TYR A 434 -5.19 -9.77 -0.71
CA TYR A 434 -4.56 -10.00 -2.03
C TYR A 434 -3.02 -10.14 -2.05
N HIS A 435 -2.30 -9.30 -1.32
CA HIS A 435 -0.83 -9.30 -1.29
C HIS A 435 -0.20 -10.58 -0.69
N ILE A 436 -0.96 -11.35 0.10
CA ILE A 436 -0.54 -12.64 0.64
C ILE A 436 -0.52 -13.73 -0.46
N PRO A 437 -1.64 -14.06 -1.15
CA PRO A 437 -1.64 -15.05 -2.21
C PRO A 437 -0.83 -14.65 -3.45
N SER A 438 -0.76 -13.35 -3.79
CA SER A 438 0.06 -12.86 -4.92
C SER A 438 1.58 -12.83 -4.63
N GLY A 439 2.00 -13.08 -3.39
CA GLY A 439 3.42 -13.05 -3.02
C GLY A 439 4.06 -11.66 -3.03
N THR A 440 3.27 -10.58 -3.01
CA THR A 440 3.78 -9.20 -3.12
C THR A 440 4.21 -8.66 -1.74
N PRO A 441 5.45 -8.15 -1.54
CA PRO A 441 5.90 -7.50 -0.30
C PRO A 441 4.99 -6.34 0.14
N TYR A 442 4.91 -6.05 1.45
CA TYR A 442 3.96 -5.06 1.99
C TYR A 442 4.63 -3.91 2.76
N ILE A 443 5.84 -4.12 3.27
CA ILE A 443 6.55 -3.12 4.06
C ILE A 443 6.86 -1.85 3.26
N GLY A 444 6.93 -1.96 1.93
CA GLY A 444 7.03 -0.83 1.01
C GLY A 444 5.91 0.20 1.21
N TYR A 445 4.67 -0.25 1.44
CA TYR A 445 3.55 0.64 1.71
C TYR A 445 3.67 1.34 3.06
N PHE A 446 4.11 0.64 4.11
CA PHE A 446 4.34 1.26 5.41
C PHE A 446 5.39 2.37 5.32
N VAL A 447 6.53 2.07 4.68
CA VAL A 447 7.60 3.05 4.51
C VAL A 447 7.15 4.20 3.62
N SER A 448 6.42 3.92 2.53
CA SER A 448 5.80 4.94 1.65
C SER A 448 4.93 5.91 2.45
N TYR A 449 4.06 5.40 3.31
CA TYR A 449 3.15 6.21 4.14
C TYR A 449 3.87 7.08 5.15
N ILE A 450 5.14 6.84 5.42
CA ILE A 450 6.01 7.71 6.21
C ILE A 450 6.75 8.71 5.31
N ILE A 451 7.48 8.22 4.32
CA ILE A 451 8.39 9.05 3.51
C ILE A 451 7.64 9.98 2.56
N GLN A 452 6.40 9.66 2.16
CA GLN A 452 5.58 10.56 1.34
C GLN A 452 5.38 11.91 2.03
N PHE A 453 5.27 11.97 3.36
CA PHE A 453 5.18 13.24 4.09
C PHE A 453 6.52 13.97 4.17
N GLN A 454 7.64 13.24 4.17
CA GLN A 454 8.97 13.86 4.05
C GLN A 454 9.15 14.49 2.66
N PHE A 455 8.75 13.77 1.60
CA PHE A 455 8.76 14.26 0.23
C PHE A 455 7.83 15.47 0.09
N HIS A 456 6.60 15.35 0.61
CA HIS A 456 5.61 16.42 0.62
C HIS A 456 6.18 17.69 1.25
N LYS A 457 6.79 17.57 2.44
CA LYS A 457 7.42 18.71 3.12
C LYS A 457 8.47 19.40 2.25
N THR A 458 9.40 18.65 1.66
CA THR A 458 10.39 19.21 0.75
C THR A 458 9.74 19.88 -0.46
N PHE A 459 8.74 19.24 -1.07
CA PHE A 459 8.07 19.80 -2.24
C PHE A 459 7.25 21.05 -1.93
N CYS A 460 6.63 21.12 -0.76
CA CYS A 460 5.98 22.32 -0.26
C CYS A 460 6.95 23.46 -0.03
N GLU A 461 8.13 23.17 0.56
CA GLU A 461 9.19 24.16 0.74
C GLU A 461 9.67 24.72 -0.60
N LEU A 462 9.86 23.87 -1.62
CA LEU A 462 10.17 24.29 -2.99
C LEU A 462 9.02 25.09 -3.63
N ALA A 463 7.77 24.69 -3.39
CA ALA A 463 6.59 25.44 -3.83
C ALA A 463 6.32 26.72 -3.02
N ASN A 464 7.23 27.11 -2.09
CA ASN A 464 7.10 28.25 -1.19
C ASN A 464 5.84 28.24 -0.30
N GLN A 465 5.37 27.04 0.07
CA GLN A 465 4.20 26.80 0.91
C GLN A 465 4.63 26.20 2.26
N ARG A 466 4.22 26.84 3.36
CA ARG A 466 4.67 26.46 4.72
C ARG A 466 3.68 25.56 5.46
N THR A 467 2.39 25.70 5.20
CA THR A 467 1.37 24.88 5.85
C THR A 467 1.25 23.53 5.14
N LEU A 468 1.84 22.48 5.71
CA LEU A 468 1.95 21.19 5.03
C LEU A 468 0.61 20.58 4.60
N HIS A 469 -0.45 20.76 5.39
CA HIS A 469 -1.76 20.18 5.09
C HIS A 469 -2.62 21.00 4.15
N GLU A 470 -2.24 22.24 3.84
CA GLU A 470 -2.91 23.07 2.84
C GLU A 470 -2.11 23.07 1.51
N CYS A 471 -0.94 22.45 1.52
CA CYS A 471 0.00 22.57 0.42
C CYS A 471 -0.45 21.86 -0.86
N ASP A 472 -0.55 22.62 -1.95
CA ASP A 472 -0.80 22.15 -3.32
C ASP A 472 0.41 22.45 -4.22
N ILE A 473 1.14 21.41 -4.63
CA ILE A 473 2.34 21.55 -5.49
C ILE A 473 2.00 21.76 -6.97
N PHE A 474 0.72 21.74 -7.36
CA PHE A 474 0.28 21.88 -8.76
C PHE A 474 0.85 23.14 -9.42
N GLY A 475 1.53 22.96 -10.55
CA GLY A 475 2.17 24.02 -11.31
C GLY A 475 3.61 24.37 -10.89
N SER A 476 4.15 23.76 -9.83
CA SER A 476 5.51 24.04 -9.36
C SER A 476 6.56 23.34 -10.22
N LYS A 477 7.24 24.10 -11.09
CA LYS A 477 8.32 23.58 -11.94
C LYS A 477 9.56 23.17 -11.14
N GLU A 478 9.86 23.87 -10.06
CA GLU A 478 10.98 23.55 -9.16
C GLU A 478 10.79 22.15 -8.52
N VAL A 479 9.56 21.79 -8.17
CA VAL A 479 9.24 20.45 -7.68
C VAL A 479 9.45 19.40 -8.78
N GLY A 480 8.99 19.66 -10.00
CA GLY A 480 9.21 18.74 -11.13
C GLY A 480 10.69 18.56 -11.49
N GLU A 481 11.50 19.61 -11.41
CA GLU A 481 12.96 19.53 -11.57
C GLU A 481 13.58 18.64 -10.49
N LYS A 482 13.16 18.80 -9.23
CA LYS A 482 13.63 17.96 -8.12
C LYS A 482 13.22 16.49 -8.28
N ILE A 483 11.99 16.23 -8.70
CA ILE A 483 11.50 14.88 -9.03
C ILE A 483 12.37 14.29 -10.14
N ARG A 484 12.63 15.03 -11.22
CA ARG A 484 13.44 14.56 -12.34
C ARG A 484 14.88 14.26 -11.91
N GLU A 485 15.50 15.13 -11.12
CA GLU A 485 16.87 14.97 -10.61
C GLU A 485 17.04 13.66 -9.81
N VAL A 486 16.12 13.37 -8.89
CA VAL A 486 16.26 12.23 -7.98
C VAL A 486 15.76 10.95 -8.64
N PHE A 487 14.54 10.95 -9.17
CA PHE A 487 13.86 9.74 -9.62
C PHE A 487 14.39 9.23 -10.98
N SER A 488 15.07 10.05 -11.79
CA SER A 488 15.71 9.56 -13.03
C SER A 488 16.91 8.63 -12.78
N GLN A 489 17.43 8.59 -11.56
CA GLN A 489 18.50 7.68 -11.15
C GLN A 489 18.01 6.22 -11.08
N GLY A 490 16.69 6.00 -10.92
CA GLY A 490 16.13 4.66 -10.70
C GLY A 490 16.84 3.97 -9.55
N SER A 491 17.33 2.75 -9.76
CA SER A 491 18.05 1.99 -8.74
C SER A 491 19.57 2.07 -8.90
N SER A 492 20.11 3.01 -9.69
CA SER A 492 21.57 3.19 -9.88
C SER A 492 22.29 3.74 -8.66
N THR A 493 21.56 4.42 -7.78
CA THR A 493 22.10 5.08 -6.58
C THR A 493 21.43 4.46 -5.35
N PRO A 494 22.16 4.17 -4.25
CA PRO A 494 21.56 3.69 -3.01
C PRO A 494 20.45 4.63 -2.52
N TRP A 495 19.32 4.08 -2.08
CA TRP A 495 18.13 4.87 -1.74
C TRP A 495 18.37 5.86 -0.61
N GLN A 496 19.29 5.57 0.32
CA GLN A 496 19.64 6.49 1.41
C GLN A 496 20.25 7.78 0.85
N GLN A 497 21.08 7.68 -0.19
CA GLN A 497 21.66 8.84 -0.84
C GLN A 497 20.61 9.60 -1.63
N GLN A 498 19.70 8.92 -2.33
CA GLN A 498 18.59 9.56 -3.02
C GLN A 498 17.63 10.27 -2.04
N LEU A 499 17.35 9.65 -0.89
CA LEU A 499 16.56 10.26 0.18
C LEU A 499 17.22 11.54 0.72
N LEU A 500 18.53 11.51 0.94
CA LEU A 500 19.31 12.67 1.37
C LEU A 500 19.34 13.76 0.28
N GLN A 501 19.52 13.40 -0.99
CA GLN A 501 19.47 14.36 -2.10
C GLN A 501 18.11 15.03 -2.20
N LEU A 502 17.03 14.29 -1.94
CA LEU A 502 15.67 14.79 -1.99
C LEU A 502 15.34 15.66 -0.77
N THR A 503 15.57 15.15 0.44
CA THR A 503 15.00 15.71 1.68
C THR A 503 16.03 16.33 2.62
N ASN A 504 17.33 16.15 2.35
CA ASN A 504 18.44 16.47 3.25
C ASN A 504 18.38 15.78 4.63
N GLN A 505 17.58 14.71 4.76
CA GLN A 505 17.38 13.99 6.02
C GLN A 505 17.33 12.48 5.80
N GLU A 506 17.60 11.72 6.86
CA GLU A 506 17.28 10.30 6.91
C GLU A 506 15.76 10.08 7.07
N MET A 507 15.33 8.81 7.00
CA MET A 507 13.93 8.43 7.13
C MET A 507 13.36 8.87 8.49
N SER A 508 12.23 9.56 8.49
CA SER A 508 11.63 10.11 9.72
C SER A 508 10.11 10.27 9.61
N ALA A 509 9.39 9.98 10.70
CA ALA A 509 7.96 10.20 10.78
C ALA A 509 7.58 11.63 11.22
N LYS A 510 8.56 12.51 11.51
CA LYS A 510 8.30 13.88 11.98
C LYS A 510 7.44 14.69 11.01
N PRO A 511 7.66 14.70 9.68
CA PRO A 511 6.81 15.45 8.77
C PRO A 511 5.35 14.97 8.73
N LEU A 512 5.11 13.66 8.92
CA LEU A 512 3.75 13.13 9.09
C LEU A 512 3.10 13.72 10.35
N LEU A 513 3.81 13.72 11.48
CA LEU A 513 3.30 14.26 12.74
C LEU A 513 3.06 15.77 12.70
N GLU A 514 3.86 16.49 11.91
CA GLU A 514 3.74 17.93 11.63
C GLU A 514 2.51 18.22 10.75
N TYR A 515 2.32 17.46 9.66
CA TYR A 515 1.14 17.54 8.80
C TYR A 515 -0.15 17.39 9.61
N PHE A 516 -0.18 16.43 10.53
CA PHE A 516 -1.35 16.14 11.36
C PHE A 516 -1.47 16.95 12.67
N GLN A 517 -0.67 18.00 12.83
CA GLN A 517 -0.62 18.77 14.09
C GLN A 517 -1.98 19.37 14.52
N PRO A 518 -2.84 19.91 13.62
CA PRO A 518 -4.17 20.40 14.00
C PRO A 518 -5.03 19.29 14.62
N LEU A 519 -5.14 18.15 13.93
CA LEU A 519 -5.93 17.01 14.41
C LEU A 519 -5.37 16.42 15.70
N ARG A 520 -4.06 16.29 15.82
CA ARG A 520 -3.40 15.81 17.05
C ARG A 520 -3.74 16.69 18.26
N THR A 521 -3.87 18.00 18.04
CA THR A 521 -4.24 18.96 19.09
C THR A 521 -5.72 18.79 19.47
N PHE A 522 -6.60 18.67 18.48
CA PHE A 522 -8.02 18.39 18.67
C PHE A 522 -8.26 17.08 19.42
N LEU A 523 -7.67 15.96 18.98
CA LEU A 523 -7.85 14.65 19.60
C LEU A 523 -7.37 14.63 21.06
N LYS A 524 -6.29 15.33 21.41
CA LYS A 524 -5.84 15.48 22.80
C LYS A 524 -6.88 16.19 23.68
N ALA A 525 -7.58 17.18 23.12
CA ALA A 525 -8.62 17.90 23.85
C ALA A 525 -9.88 17.05 24.05
N GLU A 526 -10.33 16.37 22.99
CA GLU A 526 -11.52 15.51 23.01
C GLU A 526 -11.36 14.28 23.89
N LEU A 527 -10.16 13.68 23.92
CA LEU A 527 -9.90 12.41 24.60
C LEU A 527 -9.49 12.56 26.07
N LYS A 528 -9.63 13.74 26.69
CA LYS A 528 -9.21 13.99 28.08
C LYS A 528 -9.79 12.98 29.09
N ASN A 529 -11.01 12.51 28.85
CA ASN A 529 -11.72 11.56 29.71
C ASN A 529 -11.76 10.14 29.13
N GLU A 530 -11.06 9.89 28.02
CA GLU A 530 -11.07 8.61 27.33
C GLU A 530 -9.81 7.80 27.61
N LYS A 531 -9.99 6.48 27.75
CA LYS A 531 -8.86 5.58 27.95
C LYS A 531 -8.18 5.29 26.62
N ILE A 532 -7.00 5.85 26.39
CA ILE A 532 -6.23 5.60 25.16
C ILE A 532 -5.63 4.18 25.16
N GLY A 533 -5.67 3.52 24.01
CA GLY A 533 -5.19 2.15 23.81
C GLY A 533 -6.16 1.06 24.27
N TRP A 534 -5.69 -0.18 24.26
CA TRP A 534 -6.47 -1.41 24.54
C TRP A 534 -5.63 -2.38 25.38
N LYS A 535 -6.29 -3.31 26.08
CA LYS A 535 -5.62 -4.36 26.86
C LYS A 535 -6.31 -5.69 26.57
N VAL A 536 -5.68 -6.52 25.76
CA VAL A 536 -6.31 -7.72 25.22
C VAL A 536 -5.85 -8.98 25.96
N ASN A 537 -6.82 -9.84 26.29
CA ASN A 537 -6.58 -11.25 26.57
C ASN A 537 -6.89 -12.06 25.30
N GLN A 538 -5.86 -12.54 24.61
CA GLN A 538 -6.01 -13.26 23.33
C GLN A 538 -6.96 -14.46 23.42
N LYS A 539 -7.06 -15.11 24.58
CA LYS A 539 -7.95 -16.26 24.79
C LYS A 539 -9.42 -15.97 24.50
N HIS A 540 -9.86 -14.71 24.52
CA HIS A 540 -11.26 -14.34 24.26
C HIS A 540 -11.67 -14.44 22.78
N TYR A 541 -10.71 -14.47 21.84
CA TYR A 541 -11.00 -14.39 20.40
C TYR A 541 -10.74 -15.70 19.63
N GLY A 542 -10.51 -16.80 20.36
CA GLY A 542 -10.03 -18.06 19.79
C GLY A 542 -8.51 -18.08 19.66
N ASN A 543 -7.98 -19.29 19.44
CA ASN A 543 -6.57 -19.56 19.12
C ASN A 543 -6.53 -20.75 18.18
#